data_AF-A0AA35J5V6-F1
#
_entry.id   AF-A0AA35J5V6-F1
#
_cell.length_a   1.000
_cell.length_b   1.000
_cell.length_c   1.000
_cell.angle_alpha   90.00
_cell.angle_beta   90.00
_cell.angle_gamma   90.00
#
_symmetry.space_group_name_H-M   'P 1'
#
loop_
_entity.id
_entity.type
_entity.pdbx_description
1 polymer ?
#
loop_
_entity_poly.entity_id
_entity_poly.type
_entity_poly.pdbx_seq_one_letter_code
_entity_poly.pdbx_strand_id
1 'polypeptide(L)'
;MELNQVLEKKEEISQYLASLVGLHEKALSDVNSASQVTNIRKDITICLNDLCRVNDLLVSHDGLLKREIGSLVRDKQDLLDLNERECLLWKERESWHIEQEEDAAQVDYVIDKNAIISISSHYRTSLNKYIESVGAENTTLSFRTDLDDRIEETQNTDSSADQMLSNYKLLQLSHRQAKSEITKLETLLRDFKKDDKFIEQELKRQSGRIRSEIGNIDFHLSKIEESKVQLMKKIGFESPLTQEKSLSERLFNLRLSDTDENYSERVTINKKNFVHMKDLIELKIDDLQDQLTKNKNESSALVAQRDLWLDSQRKVGDLENELITKLRSSANSKLSPSDMTSMIKSTIQYLNNLLDSSDEKLTTTLISNERDVLFKACEELNAQDTTTPQGNDNATPSRPIDIRKNNKDAKANSSSRQPTHPPFLVASKSPPKIGISEGIINTNKNGAISKKVD
;
A
#
# COMPACT_ATOMS: atom_id res chain seq x y z
N MET A 1 4.66 -10.79 -23.42
CA MET A 1 3.21 -10.66 -23.63
C MET A 1 2.68 -9.85 -22.47
N GLU A 2 1.97 -8.76 -22.74
CA GLU A 2 1.35 -7.96 -21.67
C GLU A 2 0.27 -8.79 -20.96
N LEU A 3 0.07 -8.58 -19.65
CA LEU A 3 -0.87 -9.36 -18.84
C LEU A 3 -2.28 -9.39 -19.46
N ASN A 4 -2.75 -8.25 -19.98
CA ASN A 4 -4.06 -8.14 -20.63
C ASN A 4 -4.18 -9.08 -21.84
N GLN A 5 -3.13 -9.22 -22.64
CA GLN A 5 -3.13 -10.14 -23.79
C GLN A 5 -3.13 -11.61 -23.35
N VAL A 6 -2.55 -11.93 -22.19
CA VAL A 6 -2.56 -13.30 -21.63
C VAL A 6 -3.96 -13.66 -21.15
N LEU A 7 -4.63 -12.73 -20.49
CA LEU A 7 -6.02 -12.91 -20.03
C LEU A 7 -7.01 -13.03 -21.19
N GLU A 8 -6.86 -12.20 -22.22
CA GLU A 8 -7.69 -12.28 -23.44
C GLU A 8 -7.55 -13.64 -24.13
N LYS A 9 -6.32 -14.13 -24.32
CA LYS A 9 -6.09 -15.46 -24.89
C LYS A 9 -6.66 -16.58 -24.03
N LYS A 10 -6.60 -16.49 -22.71
CA LYS A 10 -7.19 -17.49 -21.80
C LYS A 10 -8.70 -17.59 -22.04
N GLU A 11 -9.37 -16.44 -22.17
CA GLU A 11 -10.80 -16.37 -22.42
C GLU A 11 -11.16 -16.93 -23.80
N GLU A 12 -10.43 -16.55 -24.85
CA GLU A 12 -10.61 -17.07 -26.21
C GLU A 12 -10.51 -18.60 -26.26
N ILE A 13 -9.47 -19.18 -25.64
CA ILE A 13 -9.28 -20.63 -25.62
C ILE A 13 -10.40 -21.31 -24.82
N SER A 14 -10.85 -20.70 -23.71
CA SER A 14 -11.94 -21.25 -22.90
C SER A 14 -13.28 -21.28 -23.65
N GLN A 15 -13.58 -20.23 -24.41
CA GLN A 15 -14.76 -20.17 -25.27
C GLN A 15 -14.69 -21.18 -26.41
N TYR A 16 -13.52 -21.31 -27.04
CA TYR A 16 -13.32 -22.30 -28.09
C TYR A 16 -13.44 -23.74 -27.57
N LEU A 17 -12.91 -24.03 -26.38
CA LEU A 17 -13.07 -25.31 -25.70
C LEU A 17 -14.55 -25.63 -25.43
N ALA A 18 -15.34 -24.66 -24.94
CA ALA A 18 -16.77 -24.85 -24.73
C ALA A 18 -17.52 -25.19 -26.04
N SER A 19 -17.13 -24.56 -27.15
CA SER A 19 -17.66 -24.89 -28.48
C SER A 19 -17.30 -26.31 -28.91
N LEU A 20 -16.05 -26.73 -28.68
CA LEU A 20 -15.56 -28.07 -28.98
C LEU A 20 -16.29 -29.15 -28.17
N VAL A 21 -16.59 -28.91 -26.89
CA VAL A 21 -17.39 -29.83 -26.07
C VAL A 21 -18.77 -30.07 -26.70
N GLY A 22 -19.44 -29.01 -27.16
CA GLY A 22 -20.73 -29.14 -27.84
C GLY A 22 -20.66 -29.82 -29.22
N LEU A 23 -19.55 -29.63 -29.95
CA LEU A 23 -19.31 -30.36 -31.21
C LEU A 23 -19.01 -31.84 -30.96
N HIS A 24 -18.29 -32.15 -29.88
CA HIS A 24 -17.96 -33.51 -29.47
C HIS A 24 -19.22 -34.33 -29.18
N GLU A 25 -20.15 -33.79 -28.38
CA GLU A 25 -21.43 -34.43 -28.08
C GLU A 25 -22.25 -34.75 -29.35
N LYS A 26 -22.26 -33.81 -30.29
CA LYS A 26 -22.94 -34.00 -31.59
C LYS A 26 -22.26 -35.05 -32.45
N ALA A 27 -20.94 -35.01 -32.56
CA ALA A 27 -20.17 -35.95 -33.37
C ALA A 27 -20.24 -37.38 -32.84
N LEU A 28 -20.39 -37.54 -31.53
CA LEU A 28 -20.62 -38.82 -30.87
C LEU A 28 -22.03 -39.40 -31.13
N SER A 29 -23.02 -38.54 -31.40
CA SER A 29 -24.42 -38.95 -31.61
C SER A 29 -24.79 -39.11 -33.09
N ASP A 30 -24.07 -38.45 -34.00
CA ASP A 30 -24.36 -38.46 -35.45
C ASP A 30 -23.40 -39.38 -36.22
N VAL A 31 -23.97 -40.39 -36.88
CA VAL A 31 -23.25 -41.40 -37.68
C VAL A 31 -22.45 -40.77 -38.82
N ASN A 32 -22.92 -39.65 -39.39
CA ASN A 32 -22.22 -38.98 -40.49
C ASN A 32 -20.96 -38.23 -40.04
N SER A 33 -20.91 -37.86 -38.76
CA SER A 33 -19.86 -37.05 -38.15
C SER A 33 -18.84 -37.88 -37.35
N ALA A 34 -19.05 -39.20 -37.24
CA ALA A 34 -18.20 -40.12 -36.47
C ALA A 34 -16.71 -40.08 -36.88
N SER A 35 -16.41 -39.83 -38.16
CA SER A 35 -15.03 -39.70 -38.66
C SER A 35 -14.28 -38.50 -38.08
N GLN A 36 -14.99 -37.50 -37.56
CA GLN A 36 -14.42 -36.26 -37.00
C GLN A 36 -14.12 -36.38 -35.50
N VAL A 37 -14.67 -37.37 -34.79
CA VAL A 37 -14.53 -37.54 -33.32
C VAL A 37 -13.06 -37.57 -32.91
N THR A 38 -12.22 -38.30 -33.65
CA THR A 38 -10.78 -38.39 -33.35
C THR A 38 -10.07 -37.04 -33.48
N ASN A 39 -10.48 -36.19 -34.43
CA ASN A 39 -9.92 -34.86 -34.59
C ASN A 39 -10.40 -33.92 -33.49
N ILE A 40 -11.70 -33.95 -33.16
CA ILE A 40 -12.28 -33.15 -32.08
C ILE A 40 -11.63 -33.50 -30.73
N ARG A 41 -11.40 -34.79 -30.42
CA ARG A 41 -10.69 -35.20 -29.20
C ARG A 41 -9.25 -34.65 -29.15
N LYS A 42 -8.55 -34.58 -30.29
CA LYS A 42 -7.24 -33.95 -30.38
C LYS A 42 -7.30 -32.44 -30.17
N ASP A 43 -8.28 -31.76 -30.77
CA ASP A 43 -8.45 -30.31 -30.64
C ASP A 43 -8.77 -29.92 -29.19
N ILE A 44 -9.62 -30.69 -28.50
CA ILE A 44 -9.89 -30.54 -27.05
C ILE A 44 -8.59 -30.67 -26.25
N THR A 45 -7.77 -31.68 -26.57
CA THR A 45 -6.47 -31.90 -25.90
C THR A 45 -5.49 -30.76 -26.13
N ILE A 46 -5.47 -30.19 -27.34
CA ILE A 46 -4.65 -29.01 -27.67
C ILE A 46 -5.12 -27.82 -26.85
N CYS A 47 -6.42 -27.56 -26.78
CA CYS A 47 -6.97 -26.45 -25.99
C CYS A 47 -6.64 -26.57 -24.50
N LEU A 48 -6.76 -27.76 -23.91
CA LEU A 48 -6.39 -27.99 -22.50
C LEU A 48 -4.89 -27.77 -22.27
N ASN A 49 -4.02 -28.18 -23.20
CA ASN A 49 -2.59 -27.90 -23.13
C ASN A 49 -2.27 -26.41 -23.29
N ASP A 50 -2.95 -25.72 -24.19
CA ASP A 50 -2.78 -24.28 -24.39
C ASP A 50 -3.27 -23.50 -23.16
N LEU A 51 -4.37 -23.91 -22.51
CA LEU A 51 -4.80 -23.36 -21.23
C LEU A 51 -3.76 -23.58 -20.12
N CYS A 52 -3.18 -24.77 -20.01
CA CYS A 52 -2.09 -25.03 -19.07
C CYS A 52 -0.91 -24.08 -19.33
N ARG A 53 -0.49 -23.94 -20.58
CA ARG A 53 0.65 -23.09 -20.97
C ARG A 53 0.37 -21.60 -20.74
N VAL A 54 -0.84 -21.12 -21.02
CA VAL A 54 -1.27 -19.75 -20.75
C VAL A 54 -1.31 -19.50 -19.25
N ASN A 55 -1.74 -20.48 -18.45
CA ASN A 55 -1.75 -20.35 -17.01
C ASN A 55 -0.34 -20.42 -16.41
N ASP A 56 0.58 -21.21 -16.96
CA ASP A 56 2.00 -21.17 -16.58
C ASP A 56 2.63 -19.79 -16.87
N LEU A 57 2.21 -19.13 -17.96
CA LEU A 57 2.60 -17.75 -18.24
C LEU A 57 2.02 -16.76 -17.22
N LEU A 58 0.78 -16.97 -16.75
CA LEU A 58 0.21 -16.18 -15.64
C LEU A 58 0.98 -16.41 -14.34
N VAL A 59 1.35 -17.65 -14.02
CA VAL A 59 2.19 -17.98 -12.87
C VAL A 59 3.60 -17.35 -12.98
N SER A 60 4.13 -17.21 -14.20
CA SER A 60 5.39 -16.47 -14.40
C SER A 60 5.23 -14.97 -14.12
N HIS A 61 4.07 -14.39 -14.45
CA HIS A 61 3.68 -13.03 -14.07
C HIS A 61 3.46 -12.87 -12.56
N ASP A 62 3.11 -13.93 -11.83
CA ASP A 62 3.10 -13.92 -10.35
C ASP A 62 4.49 -13.56 -9.79
N GLY A 63 5.58 -13.76 -10.54
CA GLY A 63 6.92 -13.29 -10.16
C GLY A 63 7.06 -11.75 -10.13
N LEU A 64 6.23 -11.02 -10.89
CA LEU A 64 6.09 -9.57 -10.77
C LEU A 64 5.21 -9.20 -9.59
N LEU A 65 4.08 -9.90 -9.39
CA LEU A 65 3.21 -9.70 -8.23
C LEU A 65 3.94 -9.92 -6.91
N LYS A 66 4.75 -10.97 -6.79
CA LYS A 66 5.62 -11.22 -5.62
C LYS A 66 6.62 -10.10 -5.38
N ARG A 67 7.16 -9.50 -6.44
CA ARG A 67 8.08 -8.35 -6.33
C ARG A 67 7.34 -7.10 -5.88
N GLU A 68 6.12 -6.88 -6.36
CA GLU A 68 5.26 -5.78 -5.92
C GLU A 68 4.84 -5.95 -4.46
N ILE A 69 4.38 -7.13 -4.05
CA ILE A 69 4.12 -7.47 -2.64
C ILE A 69 5.37 -7.21 -1.79
N GLY A 70 6.55 -7.66 -2.24
CA GLY A 70 7.81 -7.39 -1.54
C GLY A 70 8.21 -5.91 -1.50
N SER A 71 7.76 -5.09 -2.45
CA SER A 71 7.90 -3.63 -2.36
C SER A 71 6.93 -3.06 -1.33
N LEU A 72 5.65 -3.43 -1.41
CA LEU A 72 4.61 -2.95 -0.50
C LEU A 72 4.88 -3.31 0.96
N VAL A 73 5.42 -4.50 1.23
CA VAL A 73 5.85 -4.90 2.58
C VAL A 73 6.99 -4.03 3.10
N ARG A 74 7.97 -3.69 2.25
CA ARG A 74 9.05 -2.77 2.63
C ARG A 74 8.51 -1.36 2.87
N ASP A 75 7.66 -0.88 1.97
CA ASP A 75 7.02 0.43 2.09
C ASP A 75 6.16 0.52 3.36
N LYS A 76 5.49 -0.57 3.76
CA LYS A 76 4.78 -0.69 5.05
C LYS A 76 5.73 -0.55 6.24
N GLN A 77 6.87 -1.23 6.21
CA GLN A 77 7.84 -1.16 7.29
C GLN A 77 8.43 0.25 7.40
N ASP A 78 8.81 0.85 6.28
CA ASP A 78 9.32 2.22 6.23
C ASP A 78 8.29 3.22 6.82
N LEU A 79 7.01 3.03 6.52
CA LEU A 79 5.92 3.84 7.09
C LEU A 79 5.80 3.70 8.61
N LEU A 80 5.92 2.47 9.13
CA LEU A 80 5.88 2.21 10.58
C LEU A 80 7.08 2.87 11.29
N ASP A 81 8.28 2.70 10.74
CA ASP A 81 9.52 3.26 11.29
C ASP A 81 9.48 4.80 11.30
N LEU A 82 8.97 5.42 10.22
CA LEU A 82 8.77 6.86 10.15
C LEU A 82 7.77 7.36 11.19
N ASN A 83 6.70 6.61 11.43
CA ASN A 83 5.68 6.98 12.42
C ASN A 83 6.16 6.82 13.87
N GLU A 84 6.92 5.77 14.16
CA GLU A 84 7.56 5.60 15.46
C GLU A 84 8.53 6.76 15.73
N ARG A 85 9.38 7.10 14.76
CA ARG A 85 10.31 8.23 14.87
C ARG A 85 9.58 9.56 15.06
N GLU A 86 8.48 9.77 14.36
CA GLU A 86 7.64 10.96 14.55
C GLU A 86 7.09 11.03 15.99
N CYS A 87 6.58 9.91 16.51
CA CYS A 87 6.05 9.85 17.87
C CYS A 87 7.11 10.15 18.93
N LEU A 88 8.34 9.64 18.73
CA LEU A 88 9.48 9.95 19.61
C LEU A 88 9.84 11.43 19.60
N LEU A 89 9.92 12.04 18.42
CA LEU A 89 10.20 13.48 18.29
C LEU A 89 9.10 14.36 18.88
N TRP A 90 7.83 13.96 18.76
CA TRP A 90 6.73 14.66 19.43
C TRP A 90 6.85 14.63 20.94
N LYS A 91 7.17 13.47 21.52
CA LYS A 91 7.42 13.34 22.97
C LYS A 91 8.64 14.16 23.41
N GLU A 92 9.70 14.17 22.61
CA GLU A 92 10.87 14.98 22.88
C GLU A 92 10.51 16.47 22.86
N ARG A 93 9.78 16.94 21.85
CA ARG A 93 9.31 18.33 21.76
C ARG A 93 8.47 18.74 22.97
N GLU A 94 7.57 17.87 23.43
CA GLU A 94 6.74 18.09 24.60
C GLU A 94 7.59 18.23 25.88
N SER A 95 8.67 17.45 26.01
CA SER A 95 9.61 17.57 27.14
C SER A 95 10.42 18.87 27.17
N TRP A 96 10.55 19.55 26.03
CA TRP A 96 11.18 20.87 25.92
C TRP A 96 10.21 22.03 26.13
N HIS A 97 8.90 21.75 26.21
CA HIS A 97 7.93 22.77 26.52
C HIS A 97 8.09 23.17 27.98
N ILE A 98 8.70 24.32 28.21
CA ILE A 98 8.65 24.96 29.53
C ILE A 98 7.19 25.33 29.73
N GLU A 99 6.55 24.72 30.74
CA GLU A 99 5.32 25.28 31.30
C GLU A 99 5.67 26.72 31.65
N GLN A 100 5.13 27.67 30.89
CA GLN A 100 5.08 29.02 31.42
C GLN A 100 4.29 28.87 32.71
N GLU A 101 4.91 29.17 33.85
CA GLU A 101 4.20 29.39 35.10
C GLU A 101 3.26 30.59 34.87
N GLU A 102 2.16 30.36 34.14
CA GLU A 102 0.93 31.13 34.15
C GLU A 102 0.21 30.83 35.46
N ASP A 103 0.92 31.08 36.54
CA ASP A 103 0.41 31.41 37.85
C ASP A 103 1.65 31.62 38.67
N ALA A 104 1.87 32.88 39.05
CA ALA A 104 2.63 33.22 40.23
C ALA A 104 1.92 32.56 41.43
N ALA A 105 2.05 31.24 41.56
CA ALA A 105 1.86 30.55 42.82
C ALA A 105 2.74 31.32 43.78
N GLN A 106 2.12 31.87 44.84
CA GLN A 106 2.80 32.54 45.92
C GLN A 106 4.05 31.73 46.25
N VAL A 107 5.21 32.23 45.82
CA VAL A 107 6.48 31.65 46.17
C VAL A 107 6.50 31.79 47.68
N ASP A 108 6.22 30.69 48.37
CA ASP A 108 6.41 30.58 49.81
C ASP A 108 7.88 30.89 50.00
N TYR A 109 8.19 32.14 50.35
CA TYR A 109 9.53 32.58 50.63
C TYR A 109 9.96 31.76 51.84
N VAL A 110 10.57 30.60 51.60
CA VAL A 110 11.37 29.92 52.60
C VAL A 110 12.55 30.85 52.79
N ILE A 111 12.41 31.76 53.76
CA ILE A 111 13.50 32.61 54.21
C ILE A 111 14.55 31.65 54.75
N ASP A 112 15.52 31.32 53.90
CA ASP A 112 16.70 30.62 54.33
C ASP A 112 17.34 31.50 55.41
N LYS A 113 17.40 30.98 56.64
CA LYS A 113 18.00 31.71 57.77
C LYS A 113 19.46 32.06 57.49
N ASN A 114 20.10 31.34 56.57
CA ASN A 114 21.46 31.61 56.12
C ASN A 114 21.55 32.72 55.05
N ALA A 115 20.43 33.09 54.42
CA ALA A 115 20.35 34.19 53.45
C ALA A 115 19.93 35.53 54.09
N ILE A 116 19.79 35.59 55.41
CA ILE A 116 19.46 36.84 56.13
C ILE A 116 20.69 37.75 56.16
N ILE A 117 20.64 38.81 55.35
CA ILE A 117 21.64 39.88 55.40
C ILE A 117 21.30 40.81 56.57
N SER A 118 21.94 40.61 57.72
CA SER A 118 21.81 41.52 58.87
C SER A 118 22.75 42.72 58.72
N ILE A 119 22.18 43.92 58.62
CA ILE A 119 22.93 45.17 58.56
C ILE A 119 22.84 45.85 59.93
N SER A 120 23.89 45.69 60.74
CA SER A 120 23.97 46.33 62.06
C SER A 120 24.44 47.78 61.94
N SER A 121 23.53 48.73 62.18
CA SER A 121 23.83 50.17 62.14
C SER A 121 24.21 50.70 63.53
N HIS A 122 25.33 51.42 63.63
CA HIS A 122 25.85 51.90 64.93
C HIS A 122 26.02 53.42 64.99
N TYR A 123 25.88 54.14 63.86
CA TYR A 123 26.02 55.60 63.84
C TYR A 123 25.00 56.30 64.75
N ARG A 124 23.80 55.72 64.89
CA ARG A 124 22.73 56.26 65.75
C ARG A 124 23.12 56.33 67.22
N THR A 125 23.93 55.39 67.71
CA THR A 125 24.38 55.41 69.11
C THR A 125 25.25 56.63 69.40
N SER A 126 26.19 56.94 68.50
CA SER A 126 27.07 58.10 68.61
C SER A 126 26.33 59.41 68.35
N LEU A 127 25.38 59.39 67.42
CA LEU A 127 24.52 60.55 67.11
C LEU A 127 23.58 60.89 68.26
N ASN A 128 22.95 59.88 68.89
CA ASN A 128 22.06 60.08 70.02
C ASN A 128 22.81 60.62 71.24
N LYS A 129 24.02 60.14 71.52
CA LYS A 129 24.89 60.72 72.57
C LYS A 129 25.22 62.18 72.32
N TYR A 130 25.46 62.55 71.06
CA TYR A 130 25.63 63.95 70.68
C TYR A 130 24.34 64.75 70.93
N ILE A 131 23.18 64.26 70.50
CA ILE A 131 21.88 64.92 70.68
C ILE A 131 21.55 65.08 72.18
N GLU A 132 21.82 64.07 73.00
CA GLU A 132 21.65 64.11 74.46
C GLU A 132 22.58 65.14 75.12
N SER A 133 23.80 65.31 74.59
CA SER A 133 24.78 66.27 75.13
C SER A 133 24.52 67.73 74.74
N VAL A 134 23.87 67.97 73.59
CA VAL A 134 23.63 69.32 73.04
C VAL A 134 22.18 69.78 73.24
N GLY A 135 21.24 68.84 73.37
CA GLY A 135 19.80 69.08 73.33
C GLY A 135 19.28 69.12 71.90
N ALA A 136 18.18 68.41 71.62
CA ALA A 136 17.61 68.31 70.27
C ALA A 136 17.20 69.68 69.69
N GLU A 137 16.72 70.59 70.55
CA GLU A 137 16.34 71.97 70.19
C GLU A 137 17.51 72.89 69.81
N ASN A 138 18.75 72.51 70.14
CA ASN A 138 19.96 73.27 69.81
C ASN A 138 20.71 72.67 68.60
N THR A 139 20.11 71.70 67.91
CA THR A 139 20.64 71.13 66.67
C THR A 139 20.00 71.76 65.44
N THR A 140 20.68 71.73 64.30
CA THR A 140 20.19 72.28 63.02
C THR A 140 18.94 71.58 62.46
N LEU A 141 18.47 70.51 63.10
CA LEU A 141 17.25 69.77 62.73
C LEU A 141 15.99 70.30 63.43
N SER A 142 16.11 71.23 64.39
CA SER A 142 14.94 71.89 64.97
C SER A 142 14.33 72.83 63.93
N PHE A 143 13.27 72.40 63.25
CA PHE A 143 12.47 73.27 62.39
C PHE A 143 11.75 74.33 63.25
N ARG A 144 12.44 75.44 63.54
CA ARG A 144 11.78 76.71 63.83
C ARG A 144 11.68 77.45 62.51
N THR A 145 10.51 77.34 61.87
CA THR A 145 10.20 77.95 60.57
C THR A 145 10.09 79.48 60.63
N ASP A 146 10.20 80.10 61.80
CA ASP A 146 10.19 81.55 61.93
C ASP A 146 11.33 81.98 62.86
N LEU A 147 12.39 82.56 62.31
CA LEU A 147 13.19 83.67 62.88
C LEU A 147 14.50 83.84 62.10
N ASP A 148 14.45 84.73 61.11
CA ASP A 148 15.60 85.29 60.40
C ASP A 148 16.38 86.32 61.24
N ASP A 149 16.35 86.24 62.59
CA ASP A 149 16.91 87.27 63.48
C ASP A 149 17.34 86.74 64.87
N ARG A 150 17.94 85.54 64.92
CA ARG A 150 18.58 85.03 66.16
C ARG A 150 19.90 84.31 65.92
N ILE A 151 20.77 84.90 65.12
CA ILE A 151 22.15 84.41 64.99
C ILE A 151 23.01 84.77 66.23
N GLU A 152 22.59 85.65 67.14
CA GLU A 152 23.49 86.15 68.20
C GLU A 152 23.15 85.86 69.68
N GLU A 153 22.04 85.21 70.03
CA GLU A 153 21.71 84.96 71.46
C GLU A 153 21.32 83.50 71.79
N THR A 154 22.21 82.56 71.47
CA THR A 154 22.31 81.27 72.18
C THR A 154 23.78 80.90 72.50
N GLN A 155 24.67 81.89 72.56
CA GLN A 155 25.94 81.75 73.27
C GLN A 155 25.68 81.99 74.77
N ASN A 156 25.16 81.00 75.48
CA ASN A 156 25.30 80.87 76.95
C ASN A 156 24.62 79.59 77.45
N THR A 157 25.34 78.47 77.31
CA THR A 157 25.56 77.58 78.45
C THR A 157 27.05 77.22 78.39
N ASP A 158 27.74 77.21 79.53
CA ASP A 158 29.18 76.97 79.67
C ASP A 158 29.62 75.63 79.06
N SER A 159 29.74 75.57 77.72
CA SER A 159 30.36 74.44 77.05
C SER A 159 31.86 74.67 77.07
N SER A 160 32.52 74.09 78.08
CA SER A 160 33.98 74.03 78.13
C SER A 160 34.53 73.64 76.76
N ALA A 161 35.67 74.19 76.35
CA ALA A 161 36.35 73.80 75.10
C ALA A 161 36.45 72.27 74.93
N ASP A 162 36.53 71.54 76.05
CA ASP A 162 36.52 70.08 76.10
C ASP A 162 35.18 69.44 75.66
N GLN A 163 34.03 70.05 76.00
CA GLN A 163 32.71 69.60 75.57
C GLN A 163 32.50 69.85 74.07
N MET A 164 32.90 71.02 73.55
CA MET A 164 32.83 71.29 72.10
C MET A 164 33.69 70.30 71.31
N LEU A 165 34.90 70.00 71.80
CA LEU A 165 35.78 69.01 71.20
C LEU A 165 35.20 67.59 71.28
N SER A 166 34.56 67.23 72.39
CA SER A 166 33.87 65.94 72.58
C SER A 166 32.69 65.79 71.60
N ASN A 167 31.87 66.83 71.47
CA ASN A 167 30.71 66.84 70.58
C ASN A 167 31.12 66.77 69.10
N TYR A 168 32.17 67.52 68.73
CA TYR A 168 32.78 67.40 67.41
C TYR A 168 33.32 65.99 67.12
N LYS A 169 33.99 65.36 68.10
CA LYS A 169 34.47 63.96 67.97
C LYS A 169 33.31 62.98 67.80
N LEU A 170 32.21 63.14 68.54
CA LEU A 170 31.01 62.31 68.42
C LEU A 170 30.35 62.45 67.04
N LEU A 171 30.18 63.68 66.54
CA LEU A 171 29.68 63.94 65.19
C LEU A 171 30.60 63.38 64.11
N GLN A 172 31.91 63.58 64.25
CA GLN A 172 32.90 63.05 63.30
C GLN A 172 32.87 61.52 63.26
N LEU A 173 32.72 60.88 64.42
CA LEU A 173 32.62 59.42 64.54
C LEU A 173 31.31 58.90 63.94
N SER A 174 30.18 59.54 64.26
CA SER A 174 28.87 59.23 63.66
C SER A 174 28.89 59.39 62.14
N HIS A 175 29.44 60.49 61.63
CA HIS A 175 29.56 60.74 60.19
C HIS A 175 30.44 59.70 59.49
N ARG A 176 31.58 59.32 60.08
CA ARG A 176 32.44 58.25 59.55
C ARG A 176 31.72 56.90 59.53
N GLN A 177 30.98 56.57 60.58
CA GLN A 177 30.20 55.33 60.66
C GLN A 177 29.07 55.30 59.62
N ALA A 178 28.26 56.37 59.53
CA ALA A 178 27.19 56.48 58.55
C ALA A 178 27.72 56.38 57.11
N LYS A 179 28.83 57.08 56.81
CA LYS A 179 29.46 57.00 55.49
C LYS A 179 29.97 55.60 55.16
N SER A 180 30.56 54.90 56.14
CA SER A 180 30.99 53.50 55.95
C SER A 180 29.80 52.56 55.70
N GLU A 181 28.68 52.73 56.40
CA GLU A 181 27.47 51.93 56.18
C GLU A 181 26.85 52.19 54.80
N ILE A 182 26.77 53.45 54.37
CA ILE A 182 26.33 53.82 53.02
C ILE A 182 27.20 53.12 51.98
N THR A 183 28.53 53.14 52.13
CA THR A 183 29.41 52.46 51.17
C THR A 183 29.19 50.94 51.14
N LYS A 184 28.87 50.30 52.28
CA LYS A 184 28.54 48.86 52.32
C LYS A 184 27.23 48.53 51.61
N LEU A 185 26.22 49.38 51.75
CA LEU A 185 24.94 49.26 51.05
C LEU A 185 25.12 49.45 49.54
N GLU A 186 25.92 50.43 49.13
CA GLU A 186 26.23 50.68 47.72
C GLU A 186 27.01 49.52 47.08
N THR A 187 27.93 48.89 47.81
CA THR A 187 28.61 47.67 47.34
C THR A 187 27.64 46.51 47.20
N LEU A 188 26.74 46.31 48.18
CA LEU A 188 25.74 45.24 48.11
C LEU A 188 24.78 45.44 46.92
N LEU A 189 24.30 46.67 46.69
CA LEU A 189 23.47 47.00 45.53
C LEU A 189 24.22 46.73 44.22
N ARG A 190 25.51 47.03 44.16
CA ARG A 190 26.34 46.78 42.98
C ARG A 190 26.47 45.28 42.71
N ASP A 191 26.65 44.47 43.75
CA ASP A 191 26.75 43.02 43.64
C ASP A 191 25.41 42.42 43.17
N PHE A 192 24.27 42.83 43.75
CA PHE A 192 22.95 42.42 43.25
C PHE A 192 22.73 42.80 41.79
N LYS A 193 23.12 44.01 41.36
CA LYS A 193 23.03 44.41 39.94
C LYS A 193 23.94 43.60 39.03
N LYS A 194 25.06 43.11 39.54
CA LYS A 194 25.97 42.25 38.78
C LYS A 194 25.37 40.85 38.63
N ASP A 195 24.79 40.32 39.70
CA ASP A 195 24.15 39.01 39.71
C ASP A 195 22.89 39.01 38.84
N ASP A 196 22.07 40.07 38.91
CA ASP A 196 20.90 40.27 38.04
C ASP A 196 21.28 40.26 36.55
N LYS A 197 22.32 41.02 36.18
CA LYS A 197 22.86 40.99 34.81
C LYS A 197 23.38 39.61 34.39
N PHE A 198 24.00 38.87 35.31
CA PHE A 198 24.46 37.52 35.04
C PHE A 198 23.26 36.58 34.81
N ILE A 199 22.22 36.67 35.65
CA ILE A 199 20.98 35.90 35.52
C ILE A 199 20.30 36.22 34.18
N GLU A 200 20.15 37.49 33.82
CA GLU A 200 19.57 37.88 32.52
C GLU A 200 20.35 37.29 31.33
N GLN A 201 21.68 37.35 31.39
CA GLN A 201 22.54 36.80 30.33
C GLN A 201 22.43 35.28 30.24
N GLU A 202 22.42 34.58 31.37
CA GLU A 202 22.30 33.13 31.39
C GLU A 202 20.90 32.68 30.97
N LEU A 203 19.84 33.38 31.39
CA LEU A 203 18.47 33.14 30.93
C LEU A 203 18.35 33.32 29.41
N LYS A 204 18.94 34.39 28.86
CA LYS A 204 19.00 34.60 27.41
C LYS A 204 19.76 33.48 26.69
N ARG A 205 20.86 33.00 27.27
CA ARG A 205 21.66 31.89 26.71
C ARG A 205 20.88 30.58 26.72
N GLN A 206 20.24 30.24 27.84
CA GLN A 206 19.47 29.01 27.99
C GLN A 206 18.22 29.02 27.11
N SER A 207 17.47 30.13 27.06
CA SER A 207 16.32 30.27 26.15
C SER A 207 16.73 30.17 24.68
N GLY A 208 17.88 30.71 24.31
CA GLY A 208 18.46 30.53 22.97
C GLY A 208 18.77 29.07 22.66
N ARG A 209 19.32 28.32 23.62
CA ARG A 209 19.60 26.89 23.49
C ARG A 209 18.31 26.07 23.33
N ILE A 210 17.32 26.31 24.19
CA ILE A 210 16.00 25.64 24.12
C ILE A 210 15.35 25.88 22.75
N ARG A 211 15.34 27.13 22.28
CA ARG A 211 14.80 27.46 20.95
C ARG A 211 15.55 26.75 19.82
N SER A 212 16.87 26.60 19.93
CA SER A 212 17.67 25.88 18.95
C SER A 212 17.33 24.38 18.91
N GLU A 213 17.16 23.74 20.08
CA GLU A 213 16.79 22.32 20.15
C GLU A 213 15.37 22.09 19.62
N ILE A 214 14.40 22.94 20.00
CA ILE A 214 13.03 22.89 19.45
C ILE A 214 13.06 23.04 17.92
N GLY A 215 13.82 24.01 17.40
CA GLY A 215 13.98 24.19 15.95
C GLY A 215 14.60 22.99 15.24
N ASN A 216 15.54 22.28 15.88
CA ASN A 216 16.12 21.06 15.36
C ASN A 216 15.10 19.91 15.31
N ILE A 217 14.26 19.78 16.34
CA ILE A 217 13.16 18.81 16.38
C ILE A 217 12.14 19.11 15.28
N ASP A 218 11.72 20.37 15.14
CA ASP A 218 10.76 20.80 14.10
C ASP A 218 11.32 20.56 12.68
N PHE A 219 12.64 20.76 12.47
CA PHE A 219 13.30 20.40 11.21
C PHE A 219 13.25 18.89 10.93
N HIS A 220 13.51 18.06 11.94
CA HIS A 220 13.41 16.61 11.80
C HIS A 220 11.97 16.13 11.55
N LEU A 221 10.98 16.73 12.21
CA LEU A 221 9.55 16.46 11.97
C LEU A 221 9.16 16.81 10.53
N SER A 222 9.59 17.97 10.03
CA SER A 222 9.34 18.39 8.64
C SER A 222 9.93 17.40 7.63
N LYS A 223 11.15 16.91 7.88
CA LYS A 223 11.80 15.91 7.02
C LYS A 223 11.05 14.56 7.02
N ILE A 224 10.50 14.16 8.17
CA ILE A 224 9.65 12.96 8.25
C ILE A 224 8.37 13.17 7.45
N GLU A 225 7.72 14.33 7.56
CA GLU A 225 6.52 14.64 6.79
C GLU A 225 6.77 14.59 5.27
N GLU A 226 7.87 15.17 4.80
CA GLU A 226 8.28 15.07 3.39
C GLU A 226 8.46 13.62 2.94
N SER A 227 9.12 12.79 3.76
CA SER A 227 9.32 11.37 3.45
C SER A 227 8.01 10.59 3.42
N LYS A 228 7.06 10.89 4.33
CA LYS A 228 5.72 10.31 4.34
C LYS A 228 4.95 10.70 3.08
N VAL A 229 5.01 11.96 2.65
CA VAL A 229 4.38 12.43 1.41
C VAL A 229 4.96 11.75 0.17
N GLN A 230 6.28 11.54 0.11
CA GLN A 230 6.91 10.80 -0.99
C GLN A 230 6.45 9.34 -1.01
N LEU A 231 6.35 8.71 0.16
CA LEU A 231 5.86 7.35 0.30
C LEU A 231 4.37 7.24 -0.09
N MET A 232 3.54 8.23 0.25
CA MET A 232 2.14 8.31 -0.17
C MET A 232 2.01 8.33 -1.69
N LYS A 233 2.80 9.19 -2.36
CA LYS A 233 2.85 9.26 -3.82
C LYS A 233 3.29 7.94 -4.44
N LYS A 234 4.29 7.27 -3.86
CA LYS A 234 4.79 5.97 -4.34
C LYS A 234 3.72 4.87 -4.27
N ILE A 235 2.86 4.91 -3.25
CA ILE A 235 1.81 3.92 -3.03
C ILE A 235 0.52 4.28 -3.81
N GLY A 236 0.43 5.48 -4.36
CA GLY A 236 -0.73 5.97 -5.10
C GLY A 236 -1.84 6.50 -4.20
N PHE A 237 -1.52 6.86 -2.95
CA PHE A 237 -2.45 7.51 -2.04
C PHE A 237 -2.38 9.03 -2.22
N GLU A 238 -3.45 9.62 -2.75
CA GLU A 238 -3.60 11.08 -2.81
C GLU A 238 -4.16 11.60 -1.49
N SER A 239 -3.33 12.33 -0.73
CA SER A 239 -3.80 13.01 0.48
C SER A 239 -4.55 14.29 0.11
N PRO A 240 -5.63 14.66 0.83
CA PRO A 240 -6.27 15.97 0.72
C PRO A 240 -5.27 17.13 0.95
N LEU A 241 -4.21 16.89 1.73
CA LEU A 241 -3.14 17.87 2.00
C LEU A 241 -2.17 18.06 0.82
N THR A 242 -2.09 17.09 -0.10
CA THR A 242 -1.17 17.09 -1.23
C THR A 242 -1.73 17.68 -2.51
N GLN A 243 -3.00 18.14 -2.52
CA GLN A 243 -3.47 19.00 -3.60
C GLN A 243 -2.56 20.23 -3.68
N GLU A 244 -1.99 20.48 -4.86
CA GLU A 244 -1.05 21.56 -5.11
C GLU A 244 -1.73 22.91 -4.84
N LYS A 245 -1.68 23.36 -3.58
CA LYS A 245 -2.10 24.70 -3.20
C LYS A 245 -1.29 25.70 -4.01
N SER A 246 -1.96 26.60 -4.71
CA SER A 246 -1.31 27.60 -5.55
C SER A 246 -0.32 28.44 -4.73
N LEU A 247 0.74 28.97 -5.36
CA LEU A 247 1.73 29.83 -4.68
C LEU A 247 1.08 30.97 -3.88
N SER A 248 -0.03 31.52 -4.39
CA SER A 248 -0.85 32.52 -3.71
C SER A 248 -1.50 32.00 -2.42
N GLU A 249 -2.00 30.77 -2.40
CA GLU A 249 -2.57 30.16 -1.19
C GLU A 249 -1.49 29.84 -0.16
N ARG A 250 -0.29 29.43 -0.59
CA ARG A 250 0.85 29.22 0.33
C ARG A 250 1.27 30.52 1.01
N LEU A 251 1.35 31.62 0.26
CA LEU A 251 1.70 32.94 0.80
C LEU A 251 0.60 33.53 1.69
N PHE A 252 -0.67 33.31 1.35
CA PHE A 252 -1.80 33.79 2.15
C PHE A 252 -1.91 33.03 3.49
N ASN A 253 -1.68 31.71 3.46
CA ASN A 253 -1.65 30.89 4.67
C ASN A 253 -0.44 31.19 5.58
N LEU A 254 0.70 31.63 5.03
CA LEU A 254 1.86 32.04 5.81
C LEU A 254 1.58 33.26 6.70
N ARG A 255 0.62 34.12 6.30
CA ARG A 255 0.23 35.33 7.03
C ARG A 255 -0.85 35.07 8.09
N LEU A 256 -1.47 33.89 8.07
CA LEU A 256 -2.59 33.50 8.94
C LEU A 256 -2.30 32.26 9.81
N SER A 257 -1.08 31.70 9.74
CA SER A 257 -0.71 30.43 10.40
C SER A 257 -0.26 30.55 11.85
N ASP A 258 -0.35 31.74 12.45
CA ASP A 258 -0.09 31.94 13.89
C ASP A 258 -1.23 31.46 14.80
N THR A 259 -2.30 30.85 14.26
CA THR A 259 -3.38 30.28 15.07
C THR A 259 -3.25 28.76 15.25
N ASP A 260 -3.13 28.37 16.52
CA ASP A 260 -2.98 27.01 17.06
C ASP A 260 -4.03 25.99 16.54
N GLU A 261 -5.19 26.48 16.08
CA GLU A 261 -6.27 25.64 15.52
C GLU A 261 -5.85 24.87 14.24
N ASN A 262 -5.05 25.50 13.37
CA ASN A 262 -4.61 24.90 12.09
C ASN A 262 -3.56 23.79 12.30
N TYR A 263 -2.87 23.83 13.45
CA TYR A 263 -1.88 22.84 13.83
C TYR A 263 -2.54 21.55 14.36
N SER A 264 -3.56 21.68 15.21
CA SER A 264 -4.32 20.51 15.71
C SER A 264 -5.02 19.74 14.57
N GLU A 265 -5.52 20.48 13.57
CA GLU A 265 -6.16 19.90 12.39
C GLU A 265 -5.14 19.14 11.52
N ARG A 266 -3.93 19.68 11.31
CA ARG A 266 -2.86 18.96 10.59
C ARG A 266 -2.43 17.70 11.29
N VAL A 267 -2.25 17.73 12.61
CA VAL A 267 -1.87 16.56 13.40
C VAL A 267 -2.94 15.47 13.33
N THR A 268 -4.22 15.83 13.39
CA THR A 268 -5.33 14.87 13.27
C THR A 268 -5.46 14.31 11.86
N ILE A 269 -5.29 15.12 10.81
CA ILE A 269 -5.27 14.65 9.43
C ILE A 269 -4.08 13.72 9.18
N ASN A 270 -2.88 14.04 9.67
CA ASN A 270 -1.69 13.19 9.51
C ASN A 270 -1.84 11.83 10.21
N LYS A 271 -2.45 11.80 11.41
CA LYS A 271 -2.78 10.54 12.09
C LYS A 271 -3.79 9.70 11.31
N LYS A 272 -4.86 10.31 10.79
CA LYS A 272 -5.84 9.60 9.94
C LYS A 272 -5.21 9.07 8.66
N ASN A 273 -4.41 9.89 7.99
CA ASN A 273 -3.69 9.53 6.78
C ASN A 273 -2.78 8.32 6.98
N PHE A 274 -2.06 8.26 8.11
CA PHE A 274 -1.24 7.10 8.45
C PHE A 274 -2.05 5.80 8.52
N VAL A 275 -3.20 5.83 9.22
CA VAL A 275 -4.09 4.66 9.33
C VAL A 275 -4.59 4.24 7.96
N HIS A 276 -5.15 5.17 7.19
CA HIS A 276 -5.66 4.87 5.84
C HIS A 276 -4.59 4.35 4.89
N MET A 277 -3.36 4.88 4.99
CA MET A 277 -2.25 4.43 4.16
C MET A 277 -1.80 3.02 4.53
N LYS A 278 -1.73 2.72 5.84
CA LYS A 278 -1.45 1.36 6.31
C LYS A 278 -2.53 0.38 5.82
N ASP A 279 -3.80 0.73 5.98
CA ASP A 279 -4.94 -0.11 5.58
C ASP A 279 -4.95 -0.35 4.06
N LEU A 280 -4.63 0.67 3.27
CA LEU A 280 -4.53 0.54 1.81
C LEU A 280 -3.39 -0.41 1.41
N ILE A 281 -2.22 -0.29 2.04
CA ILE A 281 -1.10 -1.19 1.77
C ILE A 281 -1.46 -2.63 2.13
N GLU A 282 -2.11 -2.84 3.28
CA GLU A 282 -2.56 -4.17 3.71
C GLU A 282 -3.59 -4.75 2.73
N LEU A 283 -4.62 -3.98 2.37
CA LEU A 283 -5.63 -4.39 1.40
C LEU A 283 -5.01 -4.76 0.05
N LYS A 284 -4.03 -3.97 -0.42
CA LYS A 284 -3.35 -4.23 -1.69
C LYS A 284 -2.46 -5.47 -1.62
N ILE A 285 -1.81 -5.72 -0.48
CA ILE A 285 -1.05 -6.95 -0.27
C ILE A 285 -1.98 -8.16 -0.29
N ASP A 286 -3.12 -8.08 0.39
CA ASP A 286 -4.09 -9.17 0.49
C ASP A 286 -4.70 -9.49 -0.88
N ASP A 287 -5.14 -8.48 -1.65
CA ASP A 287 -5.65 -8.65 -3.02
C ASP A 287 -4.60 -9.33 -3.94
N LEU A 288 -3.35 -8.89 -3.88
CA LEU A 288 -2.28 -9.49 -4.68
C LEU A 288 -1.95 -10.93 -4.24
N GLN A 289 -2.08 -11.26 -2.95
CA GLN A 289 -1.93 -12.62 -2.45
C GLN A 289 -3.09 -13.53 -2.88
N ASP A 290 -4.32 -13.02 -2.85
CA ASP A 290 -5.51 -13.73 -3.31
C ASP A 290 -5.43 -14.03 -4.80
N GLN A 291 -4.98 -13.08 -5.63
CA GLN A 291 -4.74 -13.31 -7.06
C GLN A 291 -3.70 -14.42 -7.29
N LEU A 292 -2.62 -14.44 -6.51
CA LEU A 292 -1.55 -15.42 -6.63
C LEU A 292 -1.99 -16.81 -6.19
N THR A 293 -2.77 -16.93 -5.11
CA THR A 293 -3.31 -18.20 -4.65
C THR A 293 -4.35 -18.74 -5.63
N LYS A 294 -5.21 -17.88 -6.17
CA LYS A 294 -6.18 -18.24 -7.21
C LYS A 294 -5.50 -18.78 -8.47
N ASN A 295 -4.52 -18.06 -9.03
CA ASN A 295 -3.80 -18.50 -10.22
C ASN A 295 -3.09 -19.86 -10.02
N LYS A 296 -2.49 -20.06 -8.84
CA LYS A 296 -1.83 -21.31 -8.47
C LYS A 296 -2.82 -22.48 -8.37
N ASN A 297 -3.96 -22.26 -7.72
CA ASN A 297 -4.99 -23.29 -7.59
C ASN A 297 -5.61 -23.64 -8.95
N GLU A 298 -5.83 -22.64 -9.81
CA GLU A 298 -6.27 -22.85 -11.19
C GLU A 298 -5.25 -23.65 -12.01
N SER A 299 -3.94 -23.47 -11.78
CA SER A 299 -2.90 -24.28 -12.45
C SER A 299 -3.00 -25.75 -12.10
N SER A 300 -3.10 -26.07 -10.81
CA SER A 300 -3.29 -27.46 -10.39
C SER A 300 -4.58 -28.08 -10.90
N ALA A 301 -5.67 -27.31 -10.94
CA ALA A 301 -6.97 -27.77 -11.43
C ALA A 301 -6.90 -28.10 -12.94
N LEU A 302 -6.38 -27.18 -13.76
CA LEU A 302 -6.26 -27.39 -15.21
C LEU A 302 -5.34 -28.57 -15.57
N VAL A 303 -4.27 -28.80 -14.81
CA VAL A 303 -3.39 -29.96 -15.00
C VAL A 303 -4.14 -31.25 -14.69
N ALA A 304 -4.84 -31.32 -13.55
CA ALA A 304 -5.66 -32.48 -13.19
C ALA A 304 -6.75 -32.73 -14.24
N GLN A 305 -7.36 -31.66 -14.76
CA GLN A 305 -8.37 -31.69 -15.81
C GLN A 305 -7.85 -32.35 -17.09
N ARG A 306 -6.68 -31.89 -17.55
CA ARG A 306 -6.00 -32.41 -18.74
C ARG A 306 -5.65 -33.89 -18.56
N ASP A 307 -5.11 -34.26 -17.41
CA ASP A 307 -4.65 -35.62 -17.15
C ASP A 307 -5.83 -36.60 -17.11
N LEU A 308 -6.93 -36.22 -16.45
CA LEU A 308 -8.19 -36.99 -16.46
C LEU A 308 -8.76 -37.17 -17.88
N TRP A 309 -8.75 -36.11 -18.70
CA TRP A 309 -9.20 -36.19 -20.08
C TRP A 309 -8.32 -37.11 -20.94
N LEU A 310 -6.99 -37.00 -20.80
CA LEU A 310 -6.03 -37.85 -21.50
C LEU A 310 -6.18 -39.32 -21.11
N ASP A 311 -6.42 -39.61 -19.85
CA ASP A 311 -6.64 -40.99 -19.38
C ASP A 311 -7.97 -41.56 -19.87
N SER A 312 -9.04 -40.76 -19.90
CA SER A 312 -10.30 -41.13 -20.54
C SER A 312 -10.11 -41.44 -22.03
N GLN A 313 -9.47 -40.54 -22.77
CA GLN A 313 -9.21 -40.70 -24.21
C GLN A 313 -8.33 -41.93 -24.49
N ARG A 314 -7.29 -42.17 -23.68
CA ARG A 314 -6.44 -43.36 -23.82
C ARG A 314 -7.26 -44.63 -23.65
N LYS A 315 -8.10 -44.69 -22.61
CA LYS A 315 -8.90 -45.89 -22.35
C LYS A 315 -9.95 -46.15 -23.43
N VAL A 316 -10.60 -45.11 -23.95
CA VAL A 316 -11.53 -45.21 -25.08
C VAL A 316 -10.80 -45.61 -26.36
N GLY A 317 -9.64 -45.02 -26.63
CA GLY A 317 -8.80 -45.39 -27.78
C GLY A 317 -8.27 -46.83 -27.72
N ASP A 318 -7.91 -47.32 -26.53
CA ASP A 318 -7.49 -48.71 -26.32
C ASP A 318 -8.65 -49.67 -26.64
N LEU A 319 -9.87 -49.35 -26.19
CA LEU A 319 -11.07 -50.12 -26.52
C LEU A 319 -11.34 -50.11 -28.04
N GLU A 320 -11.31 -48.94 -28.68
CA GLU A 320 -11.52 -48.81 -30.13
C GLU A 320 -10.48 -49.63 -30.91
N ASN A 321 -9.21 -49.56 -30.53
CA ASN A 321 -8.13 -50.31 -31.18
C ASN A 321 -8.25 -51.82 -30.92
N GLU A 322 -8.59 -52.24 -29.71
CA GLU A 322 -8.80 -53.66 -29.38
C GLU A 322 -10.00 -54.23 -30.15
N LEU A 323 -11.09 -53.47 -30.28
CA LEU A 323 -12.24 -53.86 -31.10
C LEU A 323 -11.87 -53.94 -32.59
N ILE A 324 -11.18 -52.94 -33.14
CA ILE A 324 -10.75 -52.93 -34.55
C ILE A 324 -9.81 -54.11 -34.84
N THR A 325 -8.83 -54.38 -33.97
CA THR A 325 -7.88 -55.48 -34.13
C THR A 325 -8.57 -56.84 -34.03
N LYS A 326 -9.50 -57.03 -33.09
CA LYS A 326 -10.32 -58.25 -32.99
C LYS A 326 -11.23 -58.42 -34.21
N LEU A 327 -11.89 -57.37 -34.69
CA LEU A 327 -12.69 -57.41 -35.93
C LEU A 327 -11.86 -57.80 -37.15
N ARG A 328 -10.65 -57.23 -37.31
CA ARG A 328 -9.76 -57.52 -38.45
C ARG A 328 -9.09 -58.90 -38.38
N SER A 329 -8.72 -59.36 -37.18
CA SER A 329 -8.11 -60.68 -36.98
C SER A 329 -9.12 -61.82 -37.05
N SER A 330 -10.39 -61.54 -36.77
CA SER A 330 -11.50 -62.52 -36.77
C SER A 330 -12.09 -62.84 -38.15
N ALA A 331 -11.37 -62.60 -39.24
CA ALA A 331 -11.87 -62.76 -40.62
C ALA A 331 -12.52 -64.13 -40.94
N ASN A 332 -12.33 -65.17 -40.10
CA ASN A 332 -12.95 -66.49 -40.21
C ASN A 332 -13.75 -66.97 -38.98
N SER A 333 -13.84 -66.21 -37.87
CA SER A 333 -14.63 -66.59 -36.69
C SER A 333 -15.43 -65.40 -36.19
N LYS A 334 -16.76 -65.47 -36.20
CA LYS A 334 -17.61 -64.38 -35.66
C LYS A 334 -17.19 -64.05 -34.23
N LEU A 335 -16.72 -62.83 -34.00
CA LEU A 335 -16.46 -62.30 -32.67
C LEU A 335 -17.76 -62.36 -31.85
N SER A 336 -17.73 -62.97 -30.67
CA SER A 336 -18.94 -63.14 -29.86
C SER A 336 -19.45 -61.77 -29.38
N PRO A 337 -20.74 -61.44 -29.57
CA PRO A 337 -21.35 -60.25 -28.99
C PRO A 337 -21.13 -60.16 -27.48
N SER A 338 -21.06 -61.29 -26.77
CA SER A 338 -20.75 -61.35 -25.33
C SER A 338 -19.40 -60.74 -24.97
N ASP A 339 -18.37 -60.99 -25.79
CA ASP A 339 -17.01 -60.57 -25.52
C ASP A 339 -16.85 -59.07 -25.80
N MET A 340 -17.50 -58.57 -26.85
CA MET A 340 -17.60 -57.13 -27.13
C MET A 340 -18.32 -56.39 -26.00
N THR A 341 -19.46 -56.90 -25.55
CA THR A 341 -20.21 -56.32 -24.43
C THR A 341 -19.40 -56.34 -23.13
N SER A 342 -18.64 -57.40 -22.85
CA SER A 342 -17.76 -57.46 -21.67
C SER A 342 -16.63 -56.41 -21.72
N MET A 343 -16.00 -56.21 -22.88
CA MET A 343 -14.95 -55.19 -23.04
C MET A 343 -15.51 -53.78 -22.85
N ILE A 344 -16.67 -53.48 -23.45
CA ILE A 344 -17.31 -52.16 -23.32
C ILE A 344 -17.73 -51.91 -21.86
N LYS A 345 -18.32 -52.90 -21.17
CA LYS A 345 -18.68 -52.79 -19.75
C LYS A 345 -17.48 -52.52 -18.83
N SER A 346 -16.33 -53.15 -19.10
CA SER A 346 -15.10 -52.90 -18.34
C SER A 346 -14.61 -51.45 -18.52
N THR A 347 -14.68 -50.92 -19.74
CA THR A 347 -14.34 -49.51 -20.04
C THR A 347 -15.34 -48.55 -19.37
N ILE A 348 -16.64 -48.84 -19.38
CA ILE A 348 -17.66 -48.04 -18.68
C ILE A 348 -17.37 -47.98 -17.17
N GLN A 349 -17.01 -49.11 -16.55
CA GLN A 349 -16.66 -49.14 -15.13
C GLN A 349 -15.43 -48.28 -14.82
N TYR A 350 -14.42 -48.30 -15.70
CA TYR A 350 -13.24 -47.45 -15.56
C TYR A 350 -13.58 -45.96 -15.70
N LEU A 351 -14.43 -45.60 -16.67
CA LEU A 351 -14.90 -44.23 -16.86
C LEU A 351 -15.74 -43.73 -15.66
N ASN A 352 -16.54 -44.60 -15.03
CA ASN A 352 -17.27 -44.26 -13.81
C ASN A 352 -16.32 -43.98 -12.63
N ASN A 353 -15.29 -44.80 -12.44
CA ASN A 353 -14.28 -44.55 -11.40
C ASN A 353 -13.51 -43.23 -11.64
N LEU A 354 -13.26 -42.87 -12.90
CA LEU A 354 -12.68 -41.58 -13.28
C LEU A 354 -13.64 -40.41 -12.97
N LEU A 355 -14.94 -40.60 -13.20
CA LEU A 355 -15.97 -39.60 -12.93
C LEU A 355 -16.10 -39.33 -11.43
N ASP A 356 -16.02 -40.37 -10.59
CA ASP A 356 -16.04 -40.26 -9.13
C ASP A 356 -14.81 -39.51 -8.57
N SER A 357 -13.71 -39.44 -9.35
CA SER A 357 -12.49 -38.71 -8.99
C SER A 357 -12.44 -37.28 -9.54
N SER A 358 -13.46 -36.83 -10.27
CA SER A 358 -13.47 -35.55 -10.98
C SER A 358 -14.46 -34.57 -10.36
N ASP A 359 -13.97 -33.46 -9.80
CA ASP A 359 -14.82 -32.37 -9.28
C ASP A 359 -15.21 -31.33 -10.35
N GLU A 360 -14.54 -31.32 -11.51
CA GLU A 360 -14.69 -30.23 -12.48
C GLU A 360 -15.76 -30.49 -13.55
N LYS A 361 -16.70 -29.55 -13.68
CA LYS A 361 -17.89 -29.65 -14.53
C LYS A 361 -17.58 -29.99 -15.99
N LEU A 362 -16.60 -29.33 -16.63
CA LEU A 362 -16.34 -29.53 -18.06
C LEU A 362 -15.87 -30.97 -18.36
N THR A 363 -14.94 -31.49 -17.58
CA THR A 363 -14.40 -32.85 -17.76
C THR A 363 -15.42 -33.91 -17.41
N THR A 364 -16.26 -33.69 -16.38
CA THR A 364 -17.37 -34.60 -16.10
C THR A 364 -18.33 -34.72 -17.28
N THR A 365 -18.66 -33.62 -17.98
CA THR A 365 -19.47 -33.67 -19.22
C THR A 365 -18.79 -34.45 -20.33
N LEU A 366 -17.51 -34.21 -20.58
CA LEU A 366 -16.76 -34.91 -21.64
C LEU A 366 -16.69 -36.42 -21.38
N ILE A 367 -16.36 -36.83 -20.15
CA ILE A 367 -16.31 -38.24 -19.75
C ILE A 367 -17.71 -38.86 -19.76
N SER A 368 -18.75 -38.14 -19.32
CA SER A 368 -20.14 -38.62 -19.37
C SER A 368 -20.58 -38.86 -20.81
N ASN A 369 -20.27 -37.95 -21.74
CA ASN A 369 -20.64 -38.11 -23.14
C ASN A 369 -20.03 -39.38 -23.76
N GLU A 370 -18.75 -39.66 -23.49
CA GLU A 370 -18.09 -40.90 -23.93
C GLU A 370 -18.72 -42.15 -23.29
N ARG A 371 -18.99 -42.10 -21.98
CA ARG A 371 -19.65 -43.19 -21.25
C ARG A 371 -21.04 -43.48 -21.82
N ASP A 372 -21.85 -42.46 -22.07
CA ASP A 372 -23.25 -42.60 -22.49
C ASP A 372 -23.35 -43.20 -23.89
N VAL A 373 -22.38 -42.90 -24.76
CA VAL A 373 -22.28 -43.52 -26.10
C VAL A 373 -21.89 -44.98 -26.00
N LEU A 374 -20.94 -45.33 -25.12
CA LEU A 374 -20.58 -46.73 -24.86
C LEU A 374 -21.75 -47.52 -24.24
N PHE A 375 -22.55 -46.87 -23.39
CA PHE A 375 -23.75 -47.47 -22.81
C PHE A 375 -24.79 -47.77 -23.89
N LYS A 376 -25.07 -46.80 -24.78
CA LYS A 376 -25.95 -47.01 -25.94
C LYS A 376 -25.45 -48.12 -26.86
N ALA A 377 -24.14 -48.17 -27.14
CA ALA A 377 -23.54 -49.24 -27.94
C ALA A 377 -23.73 -50.63 -27.30
N CYS A 378 -23.63 -50.73 -25.96
CA CYS A 378 -23.97 -51.95 -25.24
C CYS A 378 -25.46 -52.33 -25.37
N GLU A 379 -26.38 -51.38 -25.28
CA GLU A 379 -27.81 -51.65 -25.44
C GLU A 379 -28.14 -52.15 -26.86
N GLU A 380 -27.56 -51.55 -27.90
CA GLU A 380 -27.75 -51.96 -29.29
C GLU A 380 -27.22 -53.37 -29.57
N LEU A 381 -26.04 -53.72 -29.03
CA LEU A 381 -25.47 -55.07 -29.13
C LEU A 381 -26.37 -56.13 -28.46
N ASN A 382 -26.93 -55.82 -27.28
CA ASN A 382 -27.82 -56.74 -26.58
C ASN A 382 -29.21 -56.83 -27.23
N ALA A 383 -29.69 -55.77 -27.89
CA ALA A 383 -30.96 -55.77 -28.62
C ALA A 383 -30.93 -56.65 -29.88
N GLN A 384 -29.76 -56.77 -30.54
CA GLN A 384 -29.60 -57.68 -31.68
C GLN A 384 -29.69 -59.17 -31.31
N ASP A 385 -29.31 -59.56 -30.09
CA ASP A 385 -29.36 -60.95 -29.62
C ASP A 385 -30.78 -61.43 -29.26
N THR A 386 -31.77 -60.53 -29.14
CA THR A 386 -33.16 -60.88 -28.72
C THR A 386 -34.18 -60.97 -29.86
N THR A 387 -33.79 -60.74 -31.13
CA THR A 387 -34.70 -60.81 -32.28
C THR A 387 -34.58 -62.08 -33.13
N THR A 388 -34.30 -63.22 -32.50
CA THR A 388 -34.59 -64.53 -33.11
C THR A 388 -35.67 -65.29 -32.33
N PRO A 389 -36.93 -65.26 -32.81
CA PRO A 389 -37.86 -66.36 -32.59
C PRO A 389 -37.94 -67.21 -33.86
N GLN A 390 -37.45 -68.43 -33.73
CA GLN A 390 -37.69 -69.53 -34.64
C GLN A 390 -39.14 -70.03 -34.44
N GLY A 391 -39.98 -69.99 -35.49
CA GLY A 391 -41.26 -70.73 -35.55
C GLY A 391 -42.40 -70.02 -36.30
N ASN A 392 -42.64 -70.47 -37.56
CA ASN A 392 -43.91 -70.64 -38.30
C ASN A 392 -45.04 -69.60 -38.10
N ASP A 393 -45.65 -68.96 -39.09
CA ASP A 393 -45.92 -69.30 -40.49
C ASP A 393 -46.24 -68.04 -41.32
N ASN A 394 -45.94 -68.11 -42.62
CA ASN A 394 -46.59 -67.42 -43.74
C ASN A 394 -46.55 -65.87 -43.81
N ALA A 395 -45.50 -65.34 -44.44
CA ALA A 395 -45.63 -64.37 -45.53
C ALA A 395 -44.25 -64.11 -46.21
N THR A 396 -43.94 -64.90 -47.24
CA THR A 396 -42.99 -64.51 -48.29
C THR A 396 -43.78 -64.11 -49.54
N PRO A 397 -43.17 -63.47 -50.56
CA PRO A 397 -41.89 -62.75 -50.61
C PRO A 397 -42.05 -61.40 -51.34
N SER A 398 -40.98 -60.63 -51.53
CA SER A 398 -40.70 -60.03 -52.84
C SER A 398 -39.24 -59.55 -52.90
N ARG A 399 -38.45 -60.29 -53.68
CA ARG A 399 -37.13 -59.88 -54.17
C ARG A 399 -37.30 -59.32 -55.61
N PRO A 400 -36.23 -58.78 -56.21
CA PRO A 400 -36.05 -57.40 -56.63
C PRO A 400 -36.56 -57.09 -58.05
N ILE A 401 -36.72 -55.80 -58.40
CA ILE A 401 -36.89 -55.39 -59.80
C ILE A 401 -35.90 -54.27 -60.17
N ASP A 402 -34.95 -54.67 -61.02
CA ASP A 402 -34.07 -53.89 -61.87
C ASP A 402 -34.87 -53.40 -63.10
N ILE A 403 -34.80 -52.11 -63.47
CA ILE A 403 -35.29 -51.61 -64.77
C ILE A 403 -34.30 -50.61 -65.36
N ARG A 404 -33.63 -51.06 -66.42
CA ARG A 404 -32.97 -50.22 -67.45
C ARG A 404 -33.99 -49.68 -68.47
N LYS A 405 -33.79 -48.41 -68.84
CA LYS A 405 -34.12 -47.65 -70.08
C LYS A 405 -34.91 -48.32 -71.23
N ASN A 406 -35.97 -47.64 -71.72
CA ASN A 406 -35.97 -46.94 -73.03
C ASN A 406 -37.29 -46.19 -73.38
N ASN A 407 -37.15 -44.87 -73.60
CA ASN A 407 -37.74 -43.97 -74.63
C ASN A 407 -39.06 -44.31 -75.38
N LYS A 408 -40.05 -43.40 -75.35
CA LYS A 408 -40.26 -42.29 -76.32
C LYS A 408 -41.55 -41.47 -76.07
N ASP A 409 -41.38 -40.14 -76.09
CA ASP A 409 -42.24 -39.06 -76.64
C ASP A 409 -43.65 -38.79 -76.02
N ALA A 410 -44.12 -37.56 -75.73
CA ALA A 410 -43.68 -36.20 -76.07
C ALA A 410 -44.32 -35.09 -75.18
N LYS A 411 -43.54 -34.01 -75.00
CA LYS A 411 -43.88 -32.56 -74.97
C LYS A 411 -44.77 -31.97 -73.86
N ALA A 412 -44.14 -31.19 -72.96
CA ALA A 412 -44.39 -29.74 -72.81
C ALA A 412 -43.31 -29.03 -71.93
N ASN A 413 -42.65 -28.03 -72.54
CA ASN A 413 -42.00 -26.82 -71.97
C ASN A 413 -40.75 -26.88 -71.05
N SER A 414 -39.58 -26.80 -71.71
CA SER A 414 -38.36 -25.94 -71.50
C SER A 414 -38.17 -25.10 -70.22
N SER A 415 -36.97 -24.78 -69.70
CA SER A 415 -35.57 -25.22 -69.86
C SER A 415 -34.67 -24.40 -68.91
N SER A 416 -33.87 -25.08 -68.07
CA SER A 416 -32.43 -24.86 -67.72
C SER A 416 -31.84 -23.43 -67.56
N ARG A 417 -31.22 -23.14 -66.40
CA ARG A 417 -29.76 -22.90 -66.20
C ARG A 417 -29.38 -22.64 -64.73
N GLN A 418 -28.24 -23.23 -64.32
CA GLN A 418 -27.39 -23.06 -63.10
C GLN A 418 -27.12 -21.58 -62.69
N PRO A 419 -26.61 -21.20 -61.48
CA PRO A 419 -25.33 -21.62 -60.82
C PRO A 419 -25.42 -21.66 -59.25
N THR A 420 -24.41 -21.95 -58.39
CA THR A 420 -23.04 -21.44 -58.23
C THR A 420 -22.18 -22.31 -57.27
N HIS A 421 -21.01 -22.74 -57.74
CA HIS A 421 -19.74 -22.67 -57.00
C HIS A 421 -18.88 -21.59 -57.70
N PRO A 422 -17.68 -21.20 -57.23
CA PRO A 422 -17.15 -20.83 -55.91
C PRO A 422 -16.48 -19.41 -56.00
N PRO A 423 -15.57 -18.95 -55.10
CA PRO A 423 -14.15 -19.31 -55.29
C PRO A 423 -13.27 -19.41 -54.02
N PHE A 424 -12.31 -20.34 -54.10
CA PHE A 424 -10.91 -20.29 -53.65
C PHE A 424 -10.45 -19.36 -52.52
N LEU A 425 -9.62 -19.91 -51.63
CA LEU A 425 -8.19 -19.58 -51.60
C LEU A 425 -7.35 -20.80 -51.18
N VAL A 426 -6.71 -21.41 -52.18
CA VAL A 426 -5.49 -22.21 -52.02
C VAL A 426 -4.33 -21.28 -52.35
N ALA A 427 -3.39 -21.09 -51.41
CA ALA A 427 -2.04 -20.62 -51.72
C ALA A 427 -1.06 -21.06 -50.64
N SER A 428 -0.40 -22.18 -50.90
CA SER A 428 0.94 -22.50 -50.42
C SER A 428 1.95 -21.45 -50.92
N LYS A 429 2.67 -20.75 -50.04
CA LYS A 429 4.09 -20.33 -50.21
C LYS A 429 4.70 -20.01 -48.84
N SER A 430 5.83 -20.64 -48.51
CA SER A 430 6.68 -20.33 -47.35
C SER A 430 7.35 -18.94 -47.49
N PRO A 431 8.13 -18.50 -46.47
CA PRO A 431 7.85 -17.44 -45.52
C PRO A 431 8.36 -16.05 -45.96
N PRO A 432 7.96 -14.92 -45.33
CA PRO A 432 8.76 -13.72 -45.39
C PRO A 432 9.84 -13.72 -44.31
N LYS A 433 11.08 -13.54 -44.78
CA LYS A 433 12.23 -13.02 -44.03
C LYS A 433 11.82 -11.85 -43.15
N ILE A 434 12.30 -11.89 -41.91
CA ILE A 434 12.39 -10.77 -40.99
C ILE A 434 13.23 -9.69 -41.69
N GLY A 435 12.56 -8.66 -42.19
CA GLY A 435 13.16 -7.39 -42.56
C GLY A 435 13.32 -6.56 -41.31
N ILE A 436 14.51 -6.61 -40.73
CA ILE A 436 14.97 -5.74 -39.66
C ILE A 436 15.09 -4.35 -40.29
N SER A 437 14.16 -3.44 -40.00
CA SER A 437 14.42 -2.02 -40.21
C SER A 437 15.34 -1.55 -39.08
N GLU A 438 16.64 -1.64 -39.33
CA GLU A 438 17.64 -0.80 -38.67
C GLU A 438 17.34 0.66 -38.99
N GLY A 439 17.24 1.47 -37.94
CA GLY A 439 17.19 2.91 -38.08
C GLY A 439 16.37 3.58 -36.99
N ILE A 440 16.80 3.45 -35.74
CA ILE A 440 16.86 4.51 -34.73
C ILE A 440 17.64 3.91 -33.55
N ILE A 441 18.97 4.06 -33.54
CA ILE A 441 19.76 4.30 -32.32
C ILE A 441 21.01 5.11 -32.71
N ASN A 442 21.11 6.29 -32.10
CA ASN A 442 22.30 7.12 -31.85
C ASN A 442 23.00 7.84 -33.02
N THR A 443 22.97 9.18 -32.98
CA THR A 443 24.15 9.95 -32.55
C THR A 443 23.74 11.32 -32.03
N ASN A 444 23.66 11.42 -30.70
CA ASN A 444 23.90 12.67 -30.00
C ASN A 444 25.41 12.96 -30.11
N LYS A 445 25.82 13.86 -31.00
CA LYS A 445 27.14 14.51 -31.00
C LYS A 445 27.06 15.91 -31.61
N ASN A 446 27.29 16.89 -30.74
CA ASN A 446 28.12 18.07 -30.97
C ASN A 446 27.87 18.92 -32.23
N GLY A 447 27.23 20.06 -32.02
CA GLY A 447 27.32 21.23 -32.88
C GLY A 447 27.41 22.50 -32.04
N ALA A 448 28.61 22.79 -31.53
CA ALA A 448 28.97 24.11 -31.05
C ALA A 448 29.14 25.08 -32.24
N ILE A 449 29.06 26.38 -31.95
CA ILE A 449 29.46 27.55 -32.76
C ILE A 449 28.35 28.01 -33.73
N SER A 450 27.77 29.22 -33.62
CA SER A 450 28.39 30.53 -33.86
C SER A 450 27.45 31.63 -33.28
N LYS A 451 27.85 32.55 -32.40
CA LYS A 451 28.54 33.83 -32.69
C LYS A 451 28.28 34.43 -34.08
N LYS A 452 27.49 35.51 -34.11
CA LYS A 452 27.77 36.85 -34.71
C LYS A 452 26.68 37.81 -34.18
N VAL A 453 27.03 38.88 -33.45
CA VAL A 453 27.39 40.22 -33.96
C VAL A 453 26.24 40.81 -34.79
N ASP A 454 25.41 41.63 -34.16
CA ASP A 454 25.56 43.10 -34.17
C ASP A 454 25.18 43.68 -32.79
#